data_AF-K6FPZ2-F1
#
_entry.id   AF-K6FPZ2-F1
#
_cell.length_a   1.000
_cell.length_b   1.000
_cell.length_c   1.000
_cell.angle_alpha   90.00
_cell.angle_beta   90.00
_cell.angle_gamma   90.00
#
_symmetry.space_group_name_H-M   'P 1'
#
loop_
_entity.id
_entity.type
_entity.pdbx_description
1 polymer ?
#
loop_
_entity_poly.entity_id
_entity_poly.type
_entity_poly.pdbx_seq_one_letter_code
_entity_poly.pdbx_strand_id
1 'polypeptide(L)'
;MDRKPLVPLAFLLFAGLLFVLREVVPSPHFPLFGNLRQGGRVSPRETGGPDIRVPAEAPIPKRYVDACRDEAVRRMARPDWPGLDRDGREAALIQLLPLCGADAEFWTMPEHRQRRVARQFAAHFLDAGEPEQPAAGRPVDK
;
A
#
# COMPACT_ATOMS: atom_id res chain seq x y z
N MET A 1 24.53 2.07 -49.44
CA MET A 1 23.76 2.81 -48.42
C MET A 1 22.36 2.23 -48.40
N ASP A 2 22.12 1.22 -47.58
CA ASP A 2 20.83 0.52 -47.50
C ASP A 2 20.05 1.10 -46.30
N ARG A 3 19.36 2.22 -46.53
CA ARG A 3 18.59 2.92 -45.50
C ARG A 3 17.29 2.17 -45.28
N LYS A 4 17.30 1.21 -44.36
CA LYS A 4 16.13 0.46 -43.88
C LYS A 4 14.98 1.43 -43.54
N PRO A 5 13.91 1.52 -44.36
CA PRO A 5 12.78 2.43 -44.12
C PRO A 5 11.86 1.94 -42.99
N LEU A 6 12.21 0.82 -42.34
CA LEU A 6 11.44 0.18 -41.27
C LEU A 6 11.43 0.99 -39.98
N VAL A 7 12.52 1.70 -39.67
CA VAL A 7 12.65 2.48 -38.43
C VAL A 7 11.66 3.65 -38.36
N PRO A 8 11.54 4.53 -39.38
CA PRO A 8 10.56 5.62 -39.33
C PRO A 8 9.11 5.11 -39.34
N LEU A 9 8.83 4.00 -40.03
CA LEU A 9 7.49 3.42 -40.06
C LEU A 9 7.08 2.86 -38.69
N ALA A 10 7.98 2.14 -38.02
CA ALA A 10 7.75 1.65 -36.66
C ALA A 10 7.54 2.82 -35.67
N PHE A 11 8.27 3.93 -35.86
CA PHE A 11 8.13 5.11 -35.03
C PHE A 11 6.76 5.80 -35.21
N LEU A 12 6.28 5.90 -36.45
CA LEU A 12 4.96 6.46 -36.75
C LEU A 12 3.82 5.58 -36.18
N LEU A 13 3.95 4.26 -36.32
CA LEU A 13 2.97 3.32 -35.74
C LEU A 13 2.95 3.39 -34.21
N PHE A 14 4.12 3.46 -33.58
CA PHE A 14 4.22 3.59 -32.12
C PHE A 14 3.66 4.92 -31.62
N ALA A 15 3.98 6.03 -32.29
CA ALA A 15 3.45 7.35 -31.95
C ALA A 15 1.92 7.42 -32.14
N GLY A 16 1.39 6.84 -33.22
CA GLY A 16 -0.05 6.73 -33.45
C GLY A 16 -0.74 5.88 -32.38
N LEU A 17 -0.14 4.75 -32.00
CA LEU A 17 -0.64 3.89 -30.93
C LEU A 17 -0.70 4.64 -29.58
N LEU A 18 0.35 5.38 -29.22
CA LEU A 18 0.38 6.21 -28.01
C LEU A 18 -0.68 7.31 -28.03
N PHE A 19 -0.95 7.91 -29.20
CA PHE A 19 -1.99 8.91 -29.36
C PHE A 19 -3.39 8.32 -29.13
N VAL A 20 -3.68 7.16 -29.72
CA VAL A 20 -4.97 6.45 -29.52
C VAL A 20 -5.12 6.02 -28.06
N LEU A 21 -4.06 5.52 -27.42
CA LEU A 21 -4.08 5.17 -25.99
C LEU A 21 -4.37 6.38 -25.10
N ARG A 22 -3.91 7.58 -25.47
CA ARG A 22 -4.24 8.82 -24.74
C ARG A 22 -5.74 9.14 -24.79
N GLU A 23 -6.42 8.75 -25.85
CA GLU A 23 -7.85 8.99 -26.04
C GLU A 23 -8.71 7.97 -25.28
N VAL A 24 -8.18 6.76 -25.06
CA VAL A 24 -8.84 5.67 -24.31
C VAL A 24 -8.58 5.78 -22.79
N VAL A 25 -7.46 6.37 -22.36
CA VAL A 25 -7.22 6.62 -20.94
C VAL A 25 -8.05 7.84 -20.51
N PRO A 26 -9.10 7.68 -19.67
CA PRO A 26 -9.82 8.83 -19.16
C PRO A 26 -8.83 9.71 -18.41
N SER A 27 -8.72 10.96 -18.87
CA SER A 27 -7.92 11.99 -18.20
C SER A 27 -8.40 12.09 -16.76
N PRO A 28 -7.54 11.85 -15.75
CA PRO A 28 -7.93 12.01 -14.37
C PRO A 28 -8.20 13.50 -14.15
N HIS A 29 -9.47 13.87 -14.17
CA HIS A 29 -9.91 15.18 -13.73
C HIS A 29 -9.66 15.24 -12.24
N PHE A 30 -8.53 15.82 -11.86
CA PHE A 30 -8.29 16.28 -10.50
C PHE A 30 -8.89 17.69 -10.37
N PRO A 31 -10.04 17.89 -9.71
CA PRO A 31 -10.66 19.20 -9.55
C PRO A 31 -9.97 20.01 -8.44
N LEU A 32 -8.63 20.08 -8.43
CA LEU A 32 -7.87 20.72 -7.36
C LEU A 32 -7.37 22.14 -7.69
N PHE A 33 -7.54 22.61 -8.94
CA PHE A 33 -6.97 23.91 -9.36
C PHE A 33 -7.99 24.94 -9.88
N GLY A 34 -9.30 24.69 -9.74
CA GLY A 34 -10.33 25.63 -10.21
C GLY A 34 -10.48 26.91 -9.38
N ASN A 35 -9.94 26.95 -8.14
CA ASN A 35 -10.16 28.06 -7.19
C ASN A 35 -8.86 28.73 -6.71
N LEU A 36 -7.79 28.75 -7.52
CA LEU A 36 -6.70 29.71 -7.30
C LEU A 36 -7.11 31.09 -7.81
N ARG A 37 -8.21 31.63 -7.27
CA ARG A 37 -8.49 33.06 -7.35
C ARG A 37 -7.62 33.74 -6.29
N GLN A 38 -6.47 34.16 -6.77
CA GLN A 38 -5.66 35.30 -6.34
C GLN A 38 -6.32 36.19 -5.27
N GLY A 39 -5.72 36.21 -4.07
CA GLY A 39 -5.79 37.33 -3.12
C GLY A 39 -7.06 37.44 -2.26
N GLY A 40 -7.01 36.85 -1.06
CA GLY A 40 -7.95 37.19 0.00
C GLY A 40 -7.59 36.49 1.30
N ARG A 41 -7.07 37.23 2.28
CA ARG A 41 -6.92 36.74 3.66
C ARG A 41 -8.32 36.43 4.20
N VAL A 42 -8.66 35.15 4.34
CA VAL A 42 -9.89 34.71 5.02
C VAL A 42 -9.50 33.89 6.24
N SER A 43 -10.08 34.26 7.38
CA SER A 43 -9.75 33.73 8.70
C SER A 43 -10.07 32.23 8.82
N PRO A 44 -9.35 31.45 9.65
CA PRO A 44 -9.36 30.00 9.57
C PRO A 44 -10.51 29.32 10.36
N ARG A 45 -11.58 30.03 10.72
CA ARG A 45 -12.54 29.52 11.73
C ARG A 45 -13.97 29.22 11.31
N GLU A 46 -14.37 29.46 10.07
CA GLU A 46 -15.79 29.28 9.68
C GLU A 46 -16.05 28.44 8.43
N THR A 47 -15.02 27.97 7.72
CA THR A 47 -15.25 27.09 6.57
C THR A 47 -15.28 25.64 7.03
N GLY A 48 -16.48 25.10 7.26
CA GLY A 48 -16.73 23.67 7.37
C GLY A 48 -16.39 22.95 6.07
N GLY A 49 -15.10 22.77 5.81
CA GLY A 49 -14.59 21.75 4.90
C GLY A 49 -14.50 20.41 5.64
N PRO A 50 -14.57 19.27 4.94
CA PRO A 50 -14.35 17.97 5.57
C PRO A 50 -13.04 18.03 6.33
N ASP A 51 -13.05 17.65 7.61
CA ASP A 51 -11.87 17.62 8.47
C ASP A 51 -10.74 16.84 7.79
N ILE A 52 -9.84 17.51 7.06
CA ILE A 52 -8.66 16.89 6.41
C ILE A 52 -7.60 16.52 7.48
N ARG A 53 -7.94 16.65 8.76
CA ARG A 53 -7.15 16.21 9.89
C ARG A 53 -7.97 15.30 10.79
N VAL A 54 -8.62 14.28 10.22
CA VAL A 54 -8.99 13.13 11.04
C VAL A 54 -7.68 12.57 11.60
N PRO A 55 -7.46 12.62 12.94
CA PRO A 55 -6.29 11.98 13.51
C PRO A 55 -6.36 10.50 13.15
N ALA A 56 -5.25 9.93 12.67
CA ALA A 56 -5.20 8.50 12.36
C ALA A 56 -5.67 7.73 13.60
N GLU A 57 -6.85 7.09 13.51
CA GLU A 57 -7.57 6.51 14.66
C GLU A 57 -6.78 5.39 15.34
N ALA A 58 -5.80 4.80 14.64
CA ALA A 58 -4.91 3.78 15.18
C ALA A 58 -3.42 4.11 14.94
N PRO A 59 -2.55 3.83 15.92
CA PRO A 59 -1.11 4.00 15.77
C PRO A 59 -0.53 3.04 14.72
N ILE A 60 0.58 3.43 14.10
CA ILE A 60 1.41 2.54 13.28
C ILE A 60 2.10 1.54 14.22
N PRO A 61 2.18 0.24 13.87
CA PRO A 61 1.73 -0.40 12.63
C PRO A 61 0.29 -0.94 12.67
N LYS A 62 -0.42 -0.82 13.80
CA LYS A 62 -1.73 -1.43 14.03
C LYS A 62 -2.74 -1.08 12.93
N ARG A 63 -2.77 0.17 12.48
CA ARG A 63 -3.64 0.58 11.36
C ARG A 63 -3.43 -0.22 10.08
N TYR A 64 -2.17 -0.57 9.76
CA TYR A 64 -1.84 -1.38 8.58
C TYR A 64 -2.19 -2.85 8.79
N VAL A 65 -2.00 -3.36 10.01
CA VAL A 65 -2.39 -4.72 10.37
C VAL A 65 -3.89 -4.90 10.21
N ASP A 66 -4.69 -3.94 10.70
CA ASP A 66 -6.14 -3.99 10.57
C ASP A 66 -6.59 -3.86 9.10
N ALA A 67 -5.98 -2.95 8.33
CA ALA A 67 -6.28 -2.76 6.92
C ALA A 67 -5.87 -3.96 6.03
N CYS A 68 -4.76 -4.63 6.34
CA CYS A 68 -4.24 -5.77 5.58
C CYS A 68 -4.71 -7.13 6.08
N ARG A 69 -5.52 -7.22 7.14
CA ARG A 69 -5.80 -8.50 7.82
C ARG A 69 -6.28 -9.59 6.85
N ASP A 70 -7.31 -9.30 6.07
CA ASP A 70 -7.89 -10.30 5.16
C ASP A 70 -6.92 -10.70 4.05
N GLU A 71 -6.14 -9.75 3.54
CA GLU A 71 -5.15 -10.02 2.49
C GLU A 71 -3.96 -10.81 3.03
N ALA A 72 -3.53 -10.54 4.26
CA ALA A 72 -2.50 -11.31 4.94
C ALA A 72 -2.98 -12.76 5.16
N VAL A 73 -4.22 -12.96 5.62
CA VAL A 73 -4.81 -14.31 5.76
C VAL A 73 -4.84 -15.03 4.40
N ARG A 74 -5.30 -14.35 3.33
CA ARG A 74 -5.28 -14.91 1.97
C ARG A 74 -3.85 -15.27 1.51
N ARG A 75 -2.86 -14.41 1.80
CA ARG A 75 -1.46 -14.64 1.43
C ARG A 75 -0.87 -15.85 2.15
N MET A 76 -1.20 -16.01 3.44
CA MET A 76 -0.74 -17.13 4.28
C MET A 76 -1.43 -18.46 3.94
N ALA A 77 -2.63 -18.42 3.37
CA ALA A 77 -3.36 -19.61 2.92
C ALA A 77 -2.86 -20.16 1.57
N ARG A 78 -1.89 -19.51 0.91
CA ARG A 78 -1.40 -19.96 -0.40
C ARG A 78 -0.57 -21.24 -0.29
N PRO A 79 -0.61 -22.13 -1.31
CA PRO A 79 0.16 -23.38 -1.30
C PRO A 79 1.68 -23.19 -1.20
N ASP A 80 2.22 -22.06 -1.69
CA ASP A 80 3.65 -21.74 -1.60
C ASP A 80 4.10 -21.33 -0.20
N TRP A 81 3.17 -20.95 0.69
CA TRP A 81 3.48 -20.36 1.99
C TRP A 81 4.35 -21.24 2.91
N PRO A 82 4.07 -22.55 3.07
CA PRO A 82 4.89 -23.42 3.90
C PRO A 82 6.33 -23.58 3.38
N GLY A 83 6.53 -23.44 2.07
CA GLY A 83 7.83 -23.56 1.40
C GLY A 83 8.73 -22.32 1.54
N LEU A 84 8.19 -21.20 2.02
CA LEU A 84 8.98 -20.00 2.31
C LEU A 84 9.65 -20.11 3.68
N ASP A 85 10.90 -19.69 3.76
CA ASP A 85 11.61 -19.45 5.01
C ASP A 85 11.05 -18.21 5.74
N ARG A 86 11.53 -17.97 6.97
CA ARG A 86 11.02 -16.85 7.79
C ARG A 86 11.19 -15.50 7.08
N ASP A 87 12.36 -15.27 6.49
CA ASP A 87 12.68 -14.04 5.79
C ASP A 87 11.83 -13.88 4.52
N GLY A 88 11.59 -14.98 3.78
CA GLY A 88 10.69 -15.00 2.63
C GLY A 88 9.23 -14.73 2.99
N ARG A 89 8.76 -15.25 4.13
CA ARG A 89 7.41 -14.97 4.66
C ARG A 89 7.28 -13.51 5.11
N GLU A 90 8.30 -12.97 5.77
CA GLU A 90 8.37 -11.55 6.14
C GLU A 90 8.28 -10.67 4.88
N ALA A 91 9.15 -10.92 3.88
CA ALA A 91 9.16 -10.17 2.64
C ALA A 91 7.83 -10.25 1.88
N ALA A 92 7.20 -11.44 1.87
CA ALA A 92 5.91 -11.65 1.23
C ALA A 92 4.77 -10.87 1.92
N LEU A 93 4.81 -10.71 3.24
CA LEU A 93 3.84 -9.90 3.98
C LEU A 93 4.10 -8.41 3.77
N ILE A 94 5.35 -7.95 3.81
CA ILE A 94 5.70 -6.54 3.61
C ILE A 94 5.21 -6.03 2.24
N GLN A 95 5.22 -6.89 1.20
CA GLN A 95 4.68 -6.57 -0.12
C GLN A 95 3.17 -6.26 -0.13
N LEU A 96 2.43 -6.58 0.94
CA LEU A 96 1.02 -6.23 1.07
C LEU A 96 0.80 -4.78 1.48
N LEU A 97 1.77 -4.13 2.15
CA LEU A 97 1.63 -2.75 2.63
C LEU A 97 1.21 -1.75 1.54
N PRO A 98 1.77 -1.77 0.32
CA PRO A 98 1.32 -0.91 -0.77
C PRO A 98 -0.11 -1.21 -1.23
N LEU A 99 -0.56 -2.47 -1.13
CA LEU A 99 -1.86 -2.93 -1.63
C LEU A 99 -3.01 -2.56 -0.69
N CYS A 100 -2.78 -2.57 0.63
CA CYS A 100 -3.79 -2.22 1.62
C CYS A 100 -3.82 -0.72 1.96
N GLY A 101 -3.15 0.11 1.16
CA GLY A 101 -3.16 1.55 1.36
C GLY A 101 -2.25 2.03 2.50
N ALA A 102 -0.99 1.59 2.53
CA ALA A 102 0.03 2.31 3.29
C ALA A 102 -0.05 3.79 2.92
N ASP A 103 -0.34 4.62 3.92
CA ASP A 103 -0.69 6.01 3.70
C ASP A 103 0.54 6.87 3.40
N ALA A 104 0.29 8.14 3.08
CA ALA A 104 1.35 9.11 2.81
C ALA A 104 2.35 9.23 3.98
N GLU A 105 1.95 8.95 5.22
CA GLU A 105 2.84 9.00 6.38
C GLU A 105 3.88 7.88 6.31
N PHE A 106 3.53 6.65 5.92
CA PHE A 106 4.52 5.58 5.72
C PHE A 106 5.57 5.95 4.67
N TRP A 107 5.13 6.44 3.51
CA TRP A 107 6.02 6.73 2.39
C TRP A 107 6.90 7.96 2.60
N THR A 108 6.49 8.88 3.47
CA THR A 108 7.26 10.08 3.83
C THR A 108 8.22 9.85 5.00
N MET A 109 8.18 8.69 5.66
CA MET A 109 9.12 8.37 6.74
C MET A 109 10.55 8.15 6.23
N PRO A 110 11.57 8.36 7.09
CA PRO A 110 12.93 7.91 6.82
C PRO A 110 13.00 6.40 6.60
N GLU A 111 13.87 5.94 5.69
CA GLU A 111 13.97 4.54 5.27
C GLU A 111 14.19 3.56 6.45
N HIS A 112 15.04 3.92 7.41
CA HIS A 112 15.28 3.10 8.60
C HIS A 112 14.01 2.88 9.42
N ARG A 113 13.12 3.88 9.45
CA ARG A 113 11.84 3.83 10.17
C ARG A 113 10.82 3.04 9.38
N GLN A 114 10.76 3.20 8.05
CA GLN A 114 9.93 2.38 7.17
C GLN A 114 10.25 0.90 7.33
N ARG A 115 11.54 0.53 7.28
CA ARG A 115 12.00 -0.85 7.47
C ARG A 115 11.59 -1.41 8.84
N ARG A 116 11.71 -0.60 9.92
CA ARG A 116 11.28 -1.02 11.26
C ARG A 116 9.77 -1.26 11.31
N VAL A 117 8.96 -0.36 10.75
CA VAL A 117 7.50 -0.48 10.70
C VAL A 117 7.07 -1.70 9.88
N ALA A 118 7.70 -1.93 8.74
CA ALA A 118 7.43 -3.08 7.87
C ALA A 118 7.73 -4.42 8.57
N ARG A 119 8.84 -4.49 9.30
CA ARG A 119 9.18 -5.64 10.16
C ARG A 119 8.15 -5.89 11.25
N GLN A 120 7.76 -4.83 11.97
CA GLN A 120 6.75 -4.93 13.02
C GLN A 120 5.38 -5.35 12.48
N PHE A 121 5.03 -4.88 11.28
CA PHE A 121 3.82 -5.30 10.56
C PHE A 121 3.85 -6.81 10.24
N ALA A 122 4.95 -7.31 9.68
CA ALA A 122 5.06 -8.74 9.35
C ALA A 122 5.07 -9.62 10.61
N ALA A 123 5.80 -9.20 11.65
CA ALA A 123 5.85 -9.88 12.94
C ALA A 123 4.45 -10.07 13.55
N HIS A 124 3.55 -9.10 13.38
CA HIS A 124 2.17 -9.19 13.85
C HIS A 124 1.39 -10.39 13.29
N PHE A 125 1.74 -10.89 12.10
CA PHE A 125 1.09 -12.06 11.50
C PHE A 125 1.91 -13.35 11.68
N LEU A 126 3.24 -13.24 11.64
CA LEU A 126 4.13 -14.40 11.77
C LEU A 126 4.20 -14.92 13.21
N ASP A 127 4.25 -14.03 14.19
CA ASP A 127 4.42 -14.37 15.59
C ASP A 127 3.06 -14.53 16.32
N ALA A 128 1.94 -14.17 15.69
CA ALA A 128 0.59 -14.44 16.20
C ALA A 128 0.16 -15.92 16.05
N GLY A 129 1.03 -16.76 15.51
CA GLY A 129 0.76 -18.13 15.07
C GLY A 129 1.07 -19.26 16.06
N GLU A 130 1.41 -18.99 17.32
CA GLU A 130 1.27 -20.03 18.35
C GLU A 130 -0.11 -19.87 19.01
N PRO A 131 -1.15 -20.62 18.58
CA PRO A 131 -2.24 -20.88 19.49
C PRO A 131 -1.62 -21.55 20.70
N GLU A 132 -1.79 -20.97 21.89
CA GLU A 132 -1.58 -21.71 23.13
C GLU A 132 -2.33 -23.03 22.99
N GLN A 133 -1.61 -24.12 22.76
CA GLN A 133 -2.12 -25.45 23.04
C GLN A 133 -2.60 -25.39 24.49
N PRO A 134 -3.90 -25.61 24.78
CA PRO A 134 -4.34 -25.63 26.16
C PRO A 134 -3.48 -26.69 26.84
N ALA A 135 -2.68 -26.26 27.82
CA ALA A 135 -1.70 -27.10 28.48
C ALA A 135 -2.36 -28.44 28.82
N ALA A 136 -1.93 -29.49 28.12
CA ALA A 136 -2.44 -30.82 28.32
C ALA A 136 -2.15 -31.21 29.78
N GLY A 137 -3.23 -31.38 30.54
CA GLY A 137 -3.28 -32.14 31.78
C GLY A 137 -2.35 -31.69 32.90
N ARG A 138 -2.88 -30.89 33.83
CA ARG A 138 -2.57 -31.15 35.24
C ARG A 138 -3.75 -31.87 35.88
N PRO A 139 -3.57 -33.08 36.42
CA PRO A 139 -4.63 -33.75 37.16
C PRO A 139 -4.96 -32.91 38.40
N VAL A 140 -6.25 -32.71 38.62
CA VAL A 140 -6.80 -32.14 39.85
C VAL A 140 -6.70 -33.24 40.91
N ASP A 141 -5.76 -33.11 41.84
CA ASP A 141 -5.76 -33.93 43.05
C ASP A 141 -6.92 -33.47 43.95
N LYS A 142 -7.68 -34.48 44.41
CA LYS A 142 -8.80 -34.35 45.37
C LYS A 142 -8.29 -34.19 46.80
#